data_AF-A0A962WVL8-F1
#
_entry.id   AF-A0A962WVL8-F1
#
_cell.length_a   1.000
_cell.length_b   1.000
_cell.length_c   1.000
_cell.angle_alpha   90.00
_cell.angle_beta   90.00
_cell.angle_gamma   90.00
#
_symmetry.space_group_name_H-M   'P 1'
#
loop_
_entity.id
_entity.type
_entity.pdbx_description
1 polymer ?
#
loop_
_entity_poly.entity_id
_entity_poly.type
_entity_poly.pdbx_seq_one_letter_code
_entity_poly.pdbx_strand_id
1 'polypeptide(L)'
;MTPLEKAETLYDELVSSYQDGDKREIRAASKLLMVALAKMQEHGGFGWQGLVEEYLIILNKDPQKFRDMMDSNRGHSKKSLN
;
A
#
# COMPACT_ATOMS: atom_id res chain seq x y z
N MET A 1 14.17 1.72 -6.52
CA MET A 1 13.23 1.69 -5.39
C MET A 1 12.27 2.86 -5.50
N THR A 2 11.08 2.61 -6.04
CA THR A 2 9.96 3.53 -6.06
C THR A 2 9.41 3.72 -4.63
N PRO A 3 8.57 4.75 -4.39
CA PRO A 3 7.91 4.91 -3.10
C PRO A 3 7.10 3.68 -2.67
N LEU A 4 6.47 2.96 -3.62
CA LEU A 4 5.75 1.73 -3.32
C LEU A 4 6.71 0.62 -2.88
N GLU A 5 7.82 0.43 -3.61
CA GLU A 5 8.83 -0.57 -3.24
C GLU A 5 9.45 -0.31 -1.85
N LYS A 6 9.55 0.97 -1.43
CA LYS A 6 9.96 1.32 -0.06
C LYS A 6 8.92 0.91 0.98
N ALA A 7 7.64 1.08 0.69
CA ALA A 7 6.56 0.65 1.57
C ALA A 7 6.49 -0.89 1.67
N GLU A 8 6.75 -1.59 0.57
CA GLU A 8 6.85 -3.06 0.53
C GLU A 8 8.06 -3.56 1.34
N THR A 9 9.21 -2.88 1.23
CA THR A 9 10.39 -3.20 2.06
C THR A 9 10.09 -3.03 3.55
N LEU A 10 9.42 -1.94 3.93
CA LEU A 10 9.00 -1.72 5.33
C LEU A 10 7.99 -2.79 5.81
N TYR A 11 7.11 -3.24 4.93
CA TYR A 11 6.21 -4.35 5.23
C TYR A 11 7.00 -5.64 5.55
N ASP A 12 7.97 -5.99 4.72
CA ASP A 12 8.80 -7.19 4.93
C ASP A 12 9.62 -7.11 6.23
N GLU A 13 10.14 -5.92 6.57
CA GLU A 13 10.80 -5.65 7.85
C GLU A 13 9.85 -5.87 9.04
N LEU A 14 8.61 -5.38 8.95
CA LEU A 14 7.61 -5.57 9.99
C LEU A 14 7.21 -7.04 10.14
N VAL A 15 7.02 -7.78 9.05
CA VAL A 15 6.75 -9.21 9.09
C VAL A 15 7.89 -9.96 9.78
N SER A 16 9.13 -9.64 9.43
CA SER A 16 10.33 -10.25 10.00
C SER A 16 10.45 -9.96 11.51
N SER A 17 10.01 -8.79 11.97
CA SER A 17 10.03 -8.43 13.39
C SER A 17 9.11 -9.27 14.27
N TYR A 18 8.09 -9.90 13.68
CA TYR A 18 7.07 -10.67 14.40
C TYR A 18 7.40 -12.16 14.59
N GLN A 19 8.58 -12.62 14.15
CA GLN A 19 9.07 -14.01 14.32
C GLN A 19 8.01 -15.06 13.92
N ASP A 20 7.84 -16.13 14.70
CA ASP A 20 6.84 -17.20 14.48
C ASP A 20 5.45 -16.85 15.03
N GLY A 21 5.16 -15.57 15.22
CA GLY A 21 3.84 -15.13 15.64
C GLY A 21 2.77 -15.47 14.59
N ASP A 22 1.69 -16.13 15.01
CA ASP A 22 0.53 -16.36 14.17
C ASP A 22 0.06 -15.07 13.49
N LYS A 23 -0.29 -15.16 12.20
CA LYS A 23 -0.85 -14.07 11.41
C LYS A 23 0.04 -12.82 11.34
N ARG A 24 1.37 -12.98 11.41
CA ARG A 24 2.36 -11.88 11.32
C ARG A 24 2.17 -10.99 10.10
N GLU A 25 1.84 -11.56 8.94
CA GLU A 25 1.58 -10.84 7.68
C GLU A 25 0.39 -9.88 7.85
N ILE A 26 -0.73 -10.39 8.36
CA ILE A 26 -1.93 -9.58 8.63
C ILE A 26 -1.65 -8.50 9.69
N ARG A 27 -0.87 -8.82 10.72
CA ARG A 27 -0.48 -7.84 11.74
C ARG A 27 0.36 -6.71 11.15
N ALA A 28 1.37 -7.04 10.34
CA ALA A 28 2.23 -6.06 9.68
C ALA A 28 1.42 -5.16 8.73
N ALA A 29 0.60 -5.76 7.86
CA ALA A 29 -0.29 -5.03 6.96
C ALA A 29 -1.26 -4.13 7.73
N SER A 30 -1.82 -4.62 8.84
CA SER A 30 -2.73 -3.83 9.67
C SER A 30 -2.04 -2.62 10.29
N LYS A 31 -0.78 -2.75 10.73
CA LYS A 31 -0.01 -1.61 11.27
C LYS A 31 0.28 -0.56 10.20
N LEU A 32 0.66 -0.98 9.01
CA LEU A 32 0.84 -0.05 7.89
C LEU A 32 -0.46 0.65 7.52
N LEU A 33 -1.59 -0.08 7.47
CA LEU A 33 -2.90 0.51 7.20
C LEU A 33 -3.30 1.52 8.27
N MET A 34 -3.10 1.22 9.55
CA MET A 34 -3.40 2.16 10.64
C MET A 34 -2.61 3.47 10.49
N VAL A 35 -1.31 3.39 10.18
CA VAL A 35 -0.46 4.56 9.96
C VAL A 35 -0.91 5.33 8.70
N ALA A 36 -1.19 4.62 7.61
CA ALA A 36 -1.66 5.22 6.37
C ALA A 36 -2.98 5.98 6.56
N LEU A 37 -3.97 5.37 7.24
CA LEU A 37 -5.25 6.02 7.54
C LEU A 37 -5.07 7.25 8.42
N ALA A 38 -4.23 7.19 9.45
CA ALA A 38 -3.93 8.35 10.29
C ALA A 38 -3.34 9.50 9.47
N LYS A 39 -2.40 9.21 8.55
CA LYS A 39 -1.79 10.23 7.69
C LYS A 39 -2.72 10.76 6.60
N MET A 40 -3.60 9.93 6.07
CA MET A 40 -4.66 10.35 5.15
C MET A 40 -5.68 11.25 5.84
N GLN A 41 -6.07 10.94 7.07
CA GLN A 41 -6.93 11.80 7.89
C GLN A 41 -6.24 13.14 8.19
N GLU A 42 -4.96 13.12 8.55
CA GLU A 42 -4.18 14.31 8.91
C GLU A 42 -3.94 15.24 7.72
N HIS A 43 -3.68 14.70 6.53
CA HIS A 43 -3.19 15.47 5.38
C HIS A 43 -4.10 15.48 4.14
N GLY A 44 -5.10 14.59 4.06
CA GLY A 44 -5.88 14.37 2.84
C GLY A 44 -7.11 15.27 2.65
N GLY A 45 -7.36 16.23 3.55
CA GLY A 45 -8.47 17.17 3.44
C GLY A 45 -9.84 16.49 3.42
N PHE A 46 -10.84 17.04 2.74
CA PHE A 46 -12.19 16.43 2.71
C PHE A 46 -12.30 15.13 1.90
N GLY A 47 -11.32 14.82 1.04
CA GLY A 47 -11.42 13.74 0.05
C GLY A 47 -10.82 12.39 0.45
N TRP A 48 -10.15 12.30 1.60
CA TRP A 48 -9.35 11.12 1.94
C TRP A 48 -10.17 9.84 2.10
N GLN A 49 -11.40 9.94 2.63
CA GLN A 49 -12.29 8.79 2.81
C GLN A 49 -12.71 8.19 1.47
N GLY A 50 -13.09 9.03 0.51
CA GLY A 50 -13.48 8.59 -0.83
C GLY A 50 -12.34 7.87 -1.56
N LEU A 51 -11.08 8.32 -1.37
CA LEU A 51 -9.91 7.64 -1.93
C LEU A 51 -9.73 6.22 -1.34
N VAL A 52 -9.90 6.07 -0.03
CA VAL A 52 -9.84 4.75 0.62
C VAL A 52 -10.96 3.84 0.11
N GLU A 53 -12.18 4.36 0.02
CA GLU A 53 -13.33 3.62 -0.50
C GLU A 53 -13.12 3.17 -1.94
N GLU A 54 -12.52 4.01 -2.79
CA GLU A 54 -12.20 3.66 -4.17
C GLU A 54 -11.25 2.46 -4.24
N TYR A 55 -10.19 2.43 -3.44
CA TYR A 55 -9.29 1.29 -3.39
C TYR A 55 -10.00 0.01 -2.96
N LEU A 56 -10.88 0.08 -1.97
CA LEU A 56 -11.68 -1.07 -1.52
C LEU A 56 -12.66 -1.55 -2.60
N ILE A 57 -13.28 -0.62 -3.32
CA ILE A 57 -14.18 -0.93 -4.43
C ILE A 57 -13.41 -1.63 -5.55
N ILE A 58 -12.23 -1.14 -5.94
CA ILE A 58 -11.39 -1.77 -6.96
C ILE A 58 -10.98 -3.17 -6.51
N LEU A 59 -10.48 -3.32 -5.28
CA LEU A 59 -10.09 -4.64 -4.74
C LEU A 59 -11.24 -5.66 -4.80
N ASN A 60 -12.47 -5.23 -4.52
CA ASN A 60 -13.62 -6.12 -4.51
C ASN A 60 -14.19 -6.42 -5.91
N LYS A 61 -14.16 -5.44 -6.83
CA LYS A 61 -14.79 -5.55 -8.15
C LYS A 61 -13.83 -6.03 -9.23
N ASP A 62 -12.57 -5.62 -9.16
CA ASP A 62 -11.54 -5.90 -10.18
C ASP A 62 -10.14 -6.04 -9.53
N PRO A 63 -9.84 -7.21 -8.94
CA PRO A 63 -8.54 -7.47 -8.36
C PRO A 63 -7.38 -7.39 -9.36
N GLN A 64 -7.65 -7.61 -10.66
CA GLN A 64 -6.61 -7.51 -11.69
C GLN A 64 -6.21 -6.06 -11.90
N LYS A 65 -7.18 -5.14 -12.02
CA LYS A 65 -6.90 -3.71 -12.08
C LYS A 65 -6.10 -3.21 -10.88
N PHE A 66 -6.37 -3.73 -9.68
CA PHE A 66 -5.56 -3.40 -8.51
C PHE A 66 -4.11 -3.87 -8.65
N ARG A 67 -3.88 -5.09 -9.16
CA ARG A 67 -2.52 -5.59 -9.44
C ARG A 67 -1.81 -4.74 -10.48
N ASP A 68 -2.48 -4.40 -11.57
CA ASP A 68 -1.91 -3.56 -12.64
C ASP A 68 -1.52 -2.17 -12.11
N MET A 69 -2.34 -1.61 -11.22
CA MET A 69 -2.04 -0.35 -10.52
C MET A 69 -0.79 -0.47 -9.63
N MET A 70 -0.66 -1.56 -8.86
CA MET A 70 0.52 -1.83 -8.04
C MET A 70 1.78 -1.99 -8.91
N ASP A 71 1.71 -2.75 -10.00
CA ASP A 71 2.82 -2.99 -10.91
C ASP A 71 3.29 -1.69 -11.59
N SER A 72 2.34 -0.83 -11.99
CA SER A 72 2.65 0.49 -12.54
C SER A 72 3.44 1.37 -11.55
N ASN A 73 3.18 1.22 -10.24
CA ASN A 73 3.88 1.95 -9.18
C ASN A 73 5.23 1.35 -8.80
N ARG A 74 5.50 0.07 -9.11
CA ARG A 74 6.83 -0.56 -8.94
C ARG A 74 7.82 -0.17 -10.04
N GLY A 75 7.34 0.24 -11.23
CA GLY A 75 8.17 0.35 -12.43
C GLY A 75 8.30 1.72 -13.11
N HIS A 76 7.58 2.77 -12.72
CA HIS A 76 7.75 4.09 -13.34
C HIS A 76 8.96 4.88 -12.82
N SER A 77 10.16 4.34 -13.03
CA SER A 77 11.18 5.15 -13.69
C SER A 77 10.86 5.08 -15.18
N LYS A 78 10.16 6.10 -15.70
CA LYS A 78 10.18 6.36 -17.14
C LYS A 78 11.63 6.26 -17.56
N LYS A 79 11.96 5.28 -18.42
CA LYS A 79 13.04 5.47 -19.38
C LYS A 79 12.85 6.88 -19.92
N SER A 80 13.78 7.76 -19.58
CA SER A 80 13.98 8.99 -20.34
C SER A 80 14.22 8.51 -21.77
N LEU A 81 13.18 8.52 -22.59
CA LEU A 81 13.32 8.50 -24.03
C LEU A 81 13.88 9.89 -24.38
N ASN A 82 15.20 10.02 -24.23
CA ASN A 82 16.02 10.94 -24.99
C ASN A 82 16.76 10.11 -26.05
#